data_AF-A0A1D3L3X9-F1
#
_entry.id   AF-A0A1D3L3X9-F1
#
_cell.length_a   1.000
_cell.length_b   1.000
_cell.length_c   1.000
_cell.angle_alpha   90.00
_cell.angle_beta   90.00
_cell.angle_gamma   90.00
#
_symmetry.space_group_name_H-M   'P 1'
#
loop_
_entity.id
_entity.type
_entity.pdbx_description
1 polymer ?
#
loop_
_entity_poly.entity_id
_entity_poly.type
_entity_poly.pdbx_seq_one_letter_code
_entity_poly.pdbx_strand_id
1 'polypeptide(L)'
;MAEEKYDLRIPPGIIVDELSETIASYDVEVAYTAGGMIVRGELEKLERLSQETARMRIPLGINQRELADAITEYELELEHTDFGPVLIGSIVKLDEASRSIVDSLNERISKFEEE
;
A
#
# COMPACT_ATOMS: atom_id res chain seq x y z
N MET A 1 14.72 22.46 -20.36
CA MET A 1 13.41 21.82 -20.16
C MET A 1 13.41 21.38 -18.70
N ALA A 2 12.49 21.86 -17.88
CA ALA A 2 12.44 21.41 -16.49
C ALA A 2 12.01 19.95 -16.51
N GLU A 3 12.79 19.07 -15.87
CA GLU A 3 12.43 17.68 -15.67
C GLU A 3 11.13 17.68 -14.85
N GLU A 4 10.04 17.18 -15.43
CA GLU A 4 8.74 17.15 -14.77
C GLU A 4 8.77 16.01 -13.75
N LYS A 5 8.73 16.36 -12.47
CA LYS A 5 8.76 15.40 -11.35
C LYS A 5 7.34 15.13 -10.88
N TYR A 6 7.04 13.85 -10.67
CA TYR A 6 5.74 13.37 -10.19
C TYR A 6 5.89 12.82 -8.77
N ASP A 7 4.77 12.71 -8.06
CA ASP A 7 4.71 12.20 -6.69
C ASP A 7 3.97 10.86 -6.68
N LEU A 8 4.63 9.80 -6.21
CA LEU A 8 4.02 8.52 -5.87
C LEU A 8 3.89 8.43 -4.35
N ARG A 9 2.67 8.17 -3.87
CA ARG A 9 2.42 7.91 -2.45
C ARG A 9 2.54 6.42 -2.17
N ILE A 10 3.36 6.04 -1.19
CA ILE A 10 3.42 4.67 -0.71
C ILE A 10 2.30 4.50 0.34
N PRO A 11 1.38 3.54 0.16
CA PRO A 11 0.27 3.36 1.08
C PRO A 11 0.75 3.00 2.49
N PRO A 12 0.05 3.49 3.54
CA PRO A 12 0.37 3.16 4.91
C PRO A 12 0.20 1.65 5.13
N GLY A 13 1.13 1.05 5.88
CA GLY A 13 1.12 -0.39 6.15
C GLY A 13 2.10 -1.19 5.29
N ILE A 14 2.58 -0.63 4.17
CA ILE A 14 3.72 -1.20 3.44
C ILE A 14 4.96 -1.19 4.33
N ILE A 15 5.71 -2.29 4.31
CA ILE A 15 6.95 -2.44 5.07
C ILE A 15 8.08 -1.76 4.28
N VAL A 16 8.22 -0.45 4.49
CA VAL A 16 9.17 0.41 3.75
C VAL A 16 10.63 -0.04 3.90
N ASP A 17 10.99 -0.62 5.05
CA ASP A 17 12.36 -1.11 5.28
C ASP A 17 12.79 -2.13 4.22
N GLU A 18 11.86 -2.94 3.71
CA GLU A 18 12.13 -3.92 2.63
C GLU A 18 12.22 -3.27 1.24
N LEU A 19 11.57 -2.12 1.04
CA LEU A 19 11.59 -1.39 -0.23
C LEU A 19 12.74 -0.39 -0.31
N SER A 20 13.49 -0.18 0.77
CA SER A 20 14.49 0.89 0.86
C SER A 20 15.60 0.73 -0.19
N GLU A 21 16.07 -0.50 -0.41
CA GLU A 21 17.08 -0.80 -1.44
C GLU A 21 16.50 -0.64 -2.85
N THR A 22 15.28 -1.12 -3.06
CA THR A 22 14.57 -0.98 -4.35
C THR A 22 14.39 0.50 -4.70
N ILE A 23 13.85 1.30 -3.79
CA ILE A 23 13.62 2.74 -3.99
C ILE A 23 14.95 3.47 -4.25
N ALA A 24 16.01 3.14 -3.49
CA ALA A 24 17.33 3.73 -3.70
C ALA A 24 17.90 3.46 -5.11
N SER A 25 17.52 2.34 -5.74
CA SER A 25 17.97 2.00 -7.10
C SER A 25 17.35 2.86 -8.20
N TYR A 26 16.19 3.48 -7.94
CA TYR A 26 15.44 4.26 -8.93
C TYR A 26 15.86 5.75 -9.01
N ASP A 27 16.89 6.20 -8.26
CA ASP A 27 17.32 7.61 -8.24
C ASP A 27 16.14 8.59 -8.08
N VAL A 28 15.39 8.38 -6.99
CA VAL A 28 14.17 9.10 -6.63
C VAL A 28 14.33 9.80 -5.28
N GLU A 29 13.64 10.91 -5.09
CA GLU A 29 13.64 11.66 -3.83
C GLU A 29 12.55 11.14 -2.89
N VAL A 30 12.89 10.89 -1.63
CA VAL A 30 11.94 10.41 -0.62
C VAL A 30 11.60 11.51 0.37
N ALA A 31 10.31 11.69 0.64
CA ALA A 31 9.80 12.59 1.67
C ALA A 31 8.84 11.86 2.60
N TYR A 32 9.00 12.07 3.91
CA TYR A 32 8.09 11.55 4.93
C TYR A 32 7.12 12.64 5.36
N THR A 33 5.82 12.37 5.20
CA THR A 33 4.75 13.29 5.61
C THR A 33 3.87 12.64 6.68
N ALA A 34 3.00 13.42 7.32
CA ALA A 34 1.99 12.88 8.23
C ALA A 34 1.06 11.85 7.56
N GLY A 35 0.91 11.92 6.23
CA GLY A 35 0.12 10.96 5.44
C GLY A 35 0.91 9.74 4.95
N GLY A 36 2.17 9.59 5.33
CA GLY A 36 3.04 8.49 4.89
C GLY A 36 4.19 8.96 3.99
N MET A 37 4.86 7.98 3.38
CA MET A 37 6.01 8.17 2.51
C MET A 37 5.57 8.60 1.11
N ILE A 38 6.23 9.62 0.57
CA ILE A 38 6.08 10.09 -0.81
C ILE A 38 7.41 9.91 -1.51
N VAL A 39 7.39 9.32 -2.69
CA VAL A 39 8.53 9.14 -3.57
C VAL A 39 8.34 10.05 -4.78
N ARG A 40 9.35 10.87 -5.09
CA ARG A 40 9.32 11.84 -6.18
C ARG A 40 10.36 11.52 -7.24
N GLY A 41 9.98 11.57 -8.50
CA GLY A 41 10.91 11.32 -9.59
C GLY A 41 10.26 11.38 -10.96
N GLU A 42 10.96 10.84 -11.95
CA GLU A 42 10.45 10.69 -13.31
C GLU A 42 9.29 9.69 -13.36
N LEU A 43 8.26 9.99 -14.18
CA LEU A 43 7.06 9.18 -14.30
C LEU A 43 7.37 7.71 -14.59
N GLU A 44 8.24 7.42 -15.56
CA GLU A 44 8.59 6.05 -15.94
C GLU A 44 9.19 5.26 -14.78
N LYS A 45 10.01 5.91 -13.94
CA LYS A 45 10.64 5.27 -12.77
C LYS A 45 9.59 4.99 -11.69
N LEU A 46 8.68 5.93 -11.46
CA LEU A 46 7.59 5.77 -10.50
C LEU A 46 6.58 4.71 -10.93
N GLU A 47 6.28 4.61 -12.22
CA GLU A 47 5.43 3.55 -12.78
C GLU A 47 6.06 2.18 -12.53
N ARG A 48 7.35 2.02 -12.82
CA ARG A 48 8.07 0.77 -12.53
C ARG A 48 8.05 0.46 -11.03
N LEU A 49 8.38 1.44 -10.19
CA LEU A 49 8.35 1.29 -8.74
C LEU A 49 6.97 0.86 -8.23
N SER A 50 5.88 1.41 -8.79
CA SER A 50 4.51 1.06 -8.38
C SER A 50 4.13 -0.40 -8.68
N GLN A 51 4.83 -1.04 -9.61
CA GLN A 51 4.63 -2.45 -9.97
C GLN A 51 5.53 -3.39 -9.16
N GLU A 52 6.49 -2.86 -8.42
CA GLU A 52 7.37 -3.67 -7.55
C GLU A 52 6.55 -4.39 -6.49
N THR A 53 6.98 -5.62 -6.19
CA THR A 53 6.33 -6.43 -5.16
C THR A 53 6.73 -5.94 -3.78
N ALA A 54 5.74 -5.74 -2.92
CA ALA A 54 5.93 -5.31 -1.55
C ALA A 54 5.12 -6.18 -0.58
N ARG A 55 5.46 -6.10 0.71
CA ARG A 55 4.66 -6.62 1.80
C ARG A 55 3.89 -5.50 2.49
N MET A 56 2.63 -5.75 2.81
CA MET A 56 1.76 -4.83 3.53
C MET A 56 1.15 -5.50 4.75
N ARG A 57 1.21 -4.82 5.90
CA ARG A 57 0.51 -5.27 7.11
C ARG A 57 -1.00 -5.13 6.91
N ILE A 58 -1.74 -6.12 7.37
CA ILE A 58 -3.19 -6.12 7.30
C ILE A 58 -3.76 -5.13 8.33
N PRO A 59 -4.68 -4.23 7.92
CA PRO A 59 -5.35 -3.32 8.84
C PRO A 59 -6.07 -4.06 9.98
N LEU A 60 -6.04 -3.49 11.19
CA LEU A 60 -6.75 -4.04 12.34
C LEU A 60 -8.26 -3.90 12.15
N GLY A 61 -9.02 -4.89 12.65
CA GLY A 61 -10.50 -4.85 12.63
C GLY A 61 -11.14 -5.38 11.34
N ILE A 62 -10.34 -5.78 10.34
CA ILE A 62 -10.80 -6.53 9.18
C ILE A 62 -11.29 -7.92 9.61
N ASN A 63 -12.40 -8.37 9.02
CA ASN A 63 -12.89 -9.72 9.20
C ASN A 63 -12.36 -10.67 8.10
N GLN A 64 -12.51 -11.98 8.30
CA GLN A 64 -11.98 -12.98 7.38
C GLN A 64 -12.57 -12.89 5.97
N ARG A 65 -13.83 -12.46 5.83
CA ARG A 65 -14.50 -12.36 4.54
C ARG A 65 -13.97 -11.16 3.75
N GLU A 66 -13.91 -9.98 4.36
CA GLU A 66 -13.30 -8.78 3.77
C GLU A 66 -11.86 -9.05 3.32
N LEU A 67 -11.08 -9.78 4.13
CA LEU A 67 -9.73 -10.18 3.77
C LEU A 67 -9.69 -11.11 2.56
N ALA A 68 -10.55 -12.14 2.53
CA ALA A 68 -10.62 -13.08 1.41
C ALA A 68 -11.08 -12.40 0.11
N ASP A 69 -12.03 -11.47 0.20
CA ASP A 69 -12.52 -10.67 -0.92
C ASP A 69 -11.39 -9.79 -1.49
N ALA A 70 -10.65 -9.08 -0.62
CA ALA A 70 -9.50 -8.28 -1.05
C ALA A 70 -8.37 -9.11 -1.68
N ILE A 71 -8.04 -10.27 -1.11
CA ILE A 71 -7.05 -11.20 -1.68
C ILE A 71 -7.46 -11.61 -3.10
N THR A 72 -8.72 -11.95 -3.29
CA THR A 72 -9.24 -12.45 -4.57
C THR A 72 -9.38 -11.35 -5.61
N GLU A 73 -9.93 -10.20 -5.23
CA GLU A 73 -10.23 -9.08 -6.13
C GLU A 73 -8.96 -8.41 -6.66
N TYR A 74 -7.96 -8.23 -5.81
CA TYR A 74 -6.70 -7.57 -6.17
C TYR A 74 -5.58 -8.56 -6.51
N GLU A 75 -5.89 -9.86 -6.55
CA GLU A 75 -4.94 -10.96 -6.82
C GLU A 75 -3.69 -10.86 -5.94
N LEU A 76 -3.89 -10.76 -4.63
CA LEU A 76 -2.82 -10.68 -3.63
C LEU A 76 -2.50 -12.07 -3.07
N GLU A 77 -1.31 -12.19 -2.48
CA GLU A 77 -0.94 -13.37 -1.70
C GLU A 77 -0.99 -13.05 -0.20
N LEU A 78 -1.19 -14.08 0.61
CA LEU A 78 -1.20 -14.00 2.07
C LEU A 78 -0.03 -14.80 2.64
N GLU A 79 0.88 -14.12 3.34
CA GLU A 79 2.01 -14.75 4.02
C GLU A 79 1.83 -14.65 5.53
N HIS A 80 2.01 -15.76 6.24
CA HIS A 80 1.99 -15.77 7.70
C HIS A 80 3.40 -15.54 8.25
N THR A 81 3.58 -14.44 8.98
CA THR A 81 4.84 -14.11 9.66
C THR A 81 4.70 -14.29 11.17
N ASP A 82 5.83 -14.31 11.89
CA ASP A 82 5.87 -14.35 13.36
C ASP A 82 5.14 -13.15 14.02
N PHE A 83 5.01 -12.04 13.28
CA PHE A 83 4.35 -10.81 13.74
C PHE A 83 2.90 -10.67 13.25
N GLY A 84 2.38 -11.71 12.60
CA GLY A 84 1.05 -11.76 12.02
C GLY A 84 1.06 -11.86 10.50
N PRO A 85 -0.13 -12.04 9.90
CA PRO A 85 -0.26 -12.14 8.45
C PRO A 85 0.03 -10.82 7.73
N VAL A 86 0.61 -10.91 6.55
CA VAL A 86 0.87 -9.80 5.63
C VAL A 86 0.33 -10.13 4.25
N LEU A 87 -0.10 -9.09 3.53
CA LEU A 87 -0.47 -9.17 2.11
C LEU A 87 0.78 -8.92 1.25
N ILE A 88 0.92 -9.67 0.17
CA ILE A 88 2.00 -9.53 -0.80
C ILE A 88 1.40 -9.25 -2.17
N GLY A 89 1.94 -8.25 -2.86
CA GLY A 89 1.51 -7.86 -4.20
C GLY A 89 2.25 -6.64 -4.70
N SER A 90 1.88 -6.12 -5.87
CA SER A 90 2.44 -4.85 -6.34
C SER A 90 1.97 -3.69 -5.48
N ILE A 91 2.80 -2.64 -5.34
CA ILE A 91 2.45 -1.44 -4.54
C ILE A 91 1.08 -0.88 -4.95
N VAL A 92 0.79 -0.82 -6.25
CA VAL A 92 -0.52 -0.34 -6.74
C VAL A 92 -1.68 -1.22 -6.28
N LYS A 93 -1.57 -2.55 -6.39
CA LYS A 93 -2.61 -3.49 -5.96
C LYS A 93 -2.81 -3.46 -4.46
N LEU A 94 -1.73 -3.28 -3.70
CA LEU A 94 -1.78 -3.12 -2.25
C LEU A 94 -2.46 -1.80 -1.84
N ASP A 95 -2.24 -0.69 -2.56
CA ASP A 95 -2.96 0.57 -2.33
C ASP A 95 -4.46 0.40 -2.60
N GLU A 96 -4.83 -0.21 -3.72
CA GLU A 96 -6.22 -0.47 -4.07
C GLU A 96 -6.92 -1.35 -3.02
N ALA A 97 -6.29 -2.46 -2.63
CA ALA A 97 -6.79 -3.33 -1.57
C ALA A 97 -6.91 -2.61 -0.23
N SER A 98 -5.90 -1.81 0.15
CA SER A 98 -5.93 -1.06 1.39
C SER A 98 -7.09 -0.06 1.43
N ARG A 99 -7.37 0.62 0.31
CA ARG A 99 -8.49 1.57 0.22
C ARG A 99 -9.83 0.87 0.35
N SER A 100 -10.02 -0.22 -0.40
CA SER A 100 -11.24 -1.03 -0.33
C SER A 100 -11.51 -1.55 1.09
N ILE A 101 -10.47 -2.03 1.77
CA ILE A 101 -10.57 -2.47 3.18
C ILE A 101 -10.96 -1.30 4.09
N VAL A 102 -10.28 -0.15 3.96
CA VAL A 102 -10.56 1.02 4.81
C VAL A 102 -11.97 1.55 4.58
N ASP A 103 -12.44 1.58 3.33
CA ASP A 103 -13.79 2.01 3.00
C ASP A 103 -14.84 1.08 3.64
N SER A 104 -14.64 -0.24 3.54
CA SER A 104 -15.51 -1.22 4.20
C SER A 104 -15.54 -1.07 5.72
N LEU A 105 -14.38 -0.80 6.35
CA LEU A 105 -14.30 -0.53 7.79
C LEU A 105 -15.04 0.75 8.17
N ASN A 106 -14.87 1.82 7.41
CA ASN A 106 -15.56 3.09 7.66
C ASN A 106 -17.08 2.94 7.51
N GLU A 107 -17.57 2.23 6.49
CA GLU A 107 -18.99 1.94 6.33
C GLU A 107 -19.57 1.18 7.54
N ARG A 108 -18.80 0.26 8.12
CA ARG A 108 -19.21 -0.45 9.33
C ARG A 108 -19.25 0.48 10.53
N ILE A 109 -18.22 1.32 10.72
CA ILE A 109 -18.15 2.29 11.82
C ILE A 109 -19.32 3.27 11.75
N SER A 110 -19.59 3.86 10.58
CA SER A 110 -20.70 4.81 10.42
C SER A 110 -22.05 4.21 10.78
N LYS A 111 -22.29 2.94 10.44
CA LYS A 111 -23.53 2.24 10.84
C LYS A 111 -23.68 2.10 12.36
N PHE A 112 -22.58 2.03 13.10
CA PHE A 112 -22.61 1.98 14.56
C PHE A 112 -22.72 3.37 15.22
N GLU A 113 -22.30 4.44 14.53
CA GLU A 113 -22.45 5.82 15.03
C GLU A 113 -23.85 6.39 14.80
N GLU A 114 -24.63 5.80 13.88
CA GLU A 114 -26.03 6.14 13.63
C GLU A 114 -27.02 5.44 14.61
N GLU A 115 -26.52 4.60 15.52
CA GLU A 115 -27.28 3.98 16.64
C GLU A 115 -27.08 4.73 17.98
#